data_AF-A0A924MQD3-F1
#
_entry.id   AF-A0A924MQD3-F1
#
_cell.length_a   1.000
_cell.length_b   1.000
_cell.length_c   1.000
_cell.angle_alpha   90.00
_cell.angle_beta   90.00
_cell.angle_gamma   90.00
#
_symmetry.space_group_name_H-M   'P 1'
#
loop_
_entity.id
_entity.type
_entity.pdbx_description
1 polymer ?
#
loop_
_entity_poly.entity_id
_entity_poly.type
_entity_poly.pdbx_seq_one_letter_code
_entity_poly.pdbx_strand_id
1 'polypeptide(L)'
;ARPGATLLCGRYEGLDQRVIDRHVDIELSLGDFVLSGGELPALTLLDAIARLMPGVLGDEQSHLQDSFEQGLFDCPHYSRPEILATPEGEVPVPPVLLSGHHKDIARWRREQSLALTAGRRPDLVAAARAAGQLTKADEKFLAGLALSALE
;
A
#
# COMPACT_ATOMS: atom_id res chain seq x y z
N ALA A 1 20.39 17.03 -22.10
CA ALA A 1 20.33 16.39 -20.77
C ALA A 1 19.88 14.95 -20.94
N ARG A 2 20.37 14.01 -20.13
CA ARG A 2 19.79 12.66 -20.04
C ARG A 2 18.51 12.74 -19.17
N PRO A 3 17.51 11.87 -19.37
CA PRO A 3 16.35 11.82 -18.47
C PRO A 3 16.81 11.47 -17.05
N GLY A 4 16.31 12.19 -16.05
CA GLY A 4 16.66 12.00 -14.64
C GLY A 4 16.15 13.13 -13.76
N ALA A 5 16.36 12.99 -12.45
CA ALA A 5 16.02 13.99 -11.44
C ALA A 5 17.24 14.27 -10.54
N THR A 6 17.29 15.46 -9.96
CA THR A 6 18.25 15.82 -8.91
C THR A 6 17.47 16.04 -7.62
N LEU A 7 17.86 15.35 -6.56
CA LEU A 7 17.23 15.48 -5.25
C LEU A 7 18.09 16.40 -4.38
N LEU A 8 17.48 17.48 -3.89
CA LEU A 8 18.12 18.45 -3.00
C LEU A 8 17.73 18.15 -1.56
N CYS A 9 18.66 17.59 -0.78
CA CYS A 9 18.43 17.24 0.62
C CYS A 9 18.82 18.39 1.54
N GLY A 10 17.82 19.01 2.19
CA GLY A 10 18.05 20.02 3.23
C GLY A 10 18.57 19.43 4.54
N ARG A 11 19.26 20.25 5.33
CA ARG A 11 19.72 19.99 6.71
C ARG A 11 19.47 21.23 7.56
N TYR A 12 19.62 21.09 8.87
CA TYR A 12 19.38 22.17 9.84
C TYR A 12 17.95 22.71 9.69
N GLU A 13 17.78 24.04 9.70
CA GLU A 13 16.48 24.70 9.59
C GLU A 13 15.95 24.78 8.14
N GLY A 14 16.74 24.37 7.15
CA GLY A 14 16.35 24.38 5.75
C GLY A 14 17.38 25.01 4.81
N LEU A 15 16.90 25.46 3.67
CA LEU A 15 17.69 26.05 2.59
C LEU A 15 17.34 27.54 2.44
N ASP A 16 18.24 28.31 1.85
CA ASP A 16 17.94 29.70 1.50
C ASP A 16 16.79 29.75 0.50
N GLN A 17 15.75 30.53 0.81
CA GLN A 17 14.55 30.64 -0.04
C GLN A 17 14.88 31.04 -1.49
N ARG A 18 15.93 31.84 -1.71
CA ARG A 18 16.33 32.27 -3.07
C ARG A 18 16.89 31.11 -3.90
N VAL A 19 17.43 30.08 -3.26
CA VAL A 19 17.86 28.85 -3.94
C VAL A 19 16.64 28.04 -4.36
N ILE A 20 15.65 27.92 -3.48
CA ILE A 20 14.39 27.24 -3.76
C ILE A 20 13.70 27.94 -4.94
N ASP A 21 13.43 29.24 -4.83
CA ASP A 21 12.72 30.04 -5.84
C ASP A 21 13.38 30.00 -7.23
N ARG A 22 14.71 29.81 -7.29
CA ARG A 22 15.48 29.87 -8.54
C ARG A 22 15.77 28.51 -9.17
N HIS A 23 15.84 27.45 -8.37
CA HIS A 23 16.40 26.16 -8.80
C HIS A 23 15.54 24.93 -8.47
N VAL A 24 14.52 25.06 -7.62
CA VAL A 24 13.66 23.93 -7.24
C VAL A 24 12.38 23.96 -8.05
N ASP A 25 12.12 22.88 -8.79
CA ASP A 25 10.90 22.75 -9.59
C ASP A 25 9.70 22.26 -8.76
N ILE A 26 9.94 21.35 -7.81
CA ILE A 26 8.92 20.68 -7.01
C ILE A 26 9.43 20.47 -5.58
N GLU A 27 8.62 20.84 -4.59
CA GLU A 27 8.83 20.49 -3.19
C GLU A 27 7.96 19.28 -2.84
N LEU A 28 8.58 18.23 -2.27
CA LEU A 28 7.91 16.98 -1.92
C LEU A 28 8.06 16.72 -0.41
N SER A 29 6.94 16.41 0.24
CA SER A 29 6.94 15.92 1.63
C SER A 29 6.78 14.40 1.67
N LEU A 30 7.45 13.76 2.63
CA LEU A 30 7.24 12.34 2.92
C LEU A 30 5.95 12.10 3.73
N GLY A 31 5.50 13.09 4.49
CA GLY A 31 4.31 13.03 5.33
C GLY A 31 4.28 14.14 6.39
N ASP A 32 3.23 14.15 7.21
CA ASP A 32 2.98 15.19 8.21
C ASP A 32 3.82 14.99 9.49
N PHE A 33 5.15 15.02 9.34
CA PHE A 33 6.12 14.93 10.43
C PHE A 33 7.45 15.57 10.03
N VAL A 34 8.32 15.88 11.01
CA VAL A 34 9.62 16.55 10.78
C VAL A 34 10.77 15.56 10.96
N LEU A 35 11.71 15.56 10.01
CA LEU A 35 12.96 14.81 10.07
C LEU A 35 14.15 15.77 10.17
N SER A 36 15.30 15.28 10.63
CA SER A 36 16.52 16.08 10.78
C SER A 36 17.24 16.39 9.45
N GLY A 37 16.77 15.83 8.33
CA GLY A 37 17.35 16.02 7.01
C GLY A 37 16.53 15.36 5.90
N GLY A 38 16.79 15.78 4.66
CA GLY A 38 16.09 15.33 3.45
C GLY A 38 16.55 13.98 2.88
N GLU A 39 17.58 13.34 3.45
CA GLU A 39 18.15 12.11 2.90
C GLU A 39 17.21 10.91 3.00
N LEU A 40 16.46 10.76 4.10
CA LEU A 40 15.49 9.68 4.23
C LEU A 40 14.31 9.86 3.24
N PRO A 41 13.67 11.04 3.12
CA PRO A 41 12.69 11.30 2.07
C PRO A 41 13.21 11.01 0.66
N ALA A 42 14.44 11.44 0.34
CA ALA A 42 15.05 11.18 -0.96
C ALA A 42 15.26 9.68 -1.21
N LEU A 43 15.74 8.93 -0.22
CA LEU A 43 15.89 7.47 -0.31
C LEU A 43 14.54 6.76 -0.46
N THR A 44 13.51 7.19 0.27
CA THR A 44 12.16 6.61 0.15
C THR A 44 11.58 6.87 -1.24
N LEU A 45 11.72 8.08 -1.77
CA LEU A 45 11.30 8.41 -3.13
C LEU A 45 12.04 7.56 -4.17
N LEU A 46 13.36 7.42 -4.02
CA LEU A 46 14.18 6.60 -4.92
C LEU A 46 13.76 5.12 -4.87
N ASP A 47 13.52 4.55 -3.70
CA ASP A 47 13.05 3.16 -3.56
C ASP A 47 11.69 2.95 -4.24
N ALA A 48 10.75 3.86 -4.00
CA ALA A 48 9.40 3.80 -4.57
C ALA A 48 9.38 3.93 -6.11
N ILE A 49 10.28 4.74 -6.68
CA ILE A 49 10.38 4.89 -8.15
C ILE A 49 11.20 3.75 -8.76
N ALA A 50 12.33 3.37 -8.14
CA ALA A 50 13.25 2.39 -8.72
C ALA A 50 12.59 1.02 -8.92
N ARG A 51 11.71 0.59 -8.00
CA ARG A 51 10.95 -0.67 -8.15
C ARG A 51 10.04 -0.70 -9.38
N LEU A 52 9.62 0.46 -9.90
CA LEU A 52 8.77 0.55 -11.09
C LEU A 52 9.59 0.51 -12.39
N MET A 53 10.92 0.55 -12.31
CA MET A 53 11.78 0.52 -13.48
C MET A 53 11.91 -0.90 -14.05
N PRO A 54 11.89 -1.05 -15.40
CA PRO A 54 12.05 -2.36 -16.03
C PRO A 54 13.33 -3.07 -15.58
N GLY A 55 13.21 -4.36 -15.25
CA GLY A 55 14.32 -5.21 -14.82
C GLY A 55 14.77 -5.05 -13.36
N VAL A 56 14.11 -4.21 -12.55
CA VAL A 56 14.39 -4.12 -11.11
C VAL A 56 13.62 -5.19 -10.32
N LEU A 57 12.33 -5.37 -10.61
CA LEU A 57 11.53 -6.46 -10.06
C LEU A 57 11.72 -7.73 -10.87
N GLY A 58 11.83 -8.88 -10.18
CA GLY A 58 11.97 -10.18 -10.85
C GLY A 58 10.71 -10.58 -11.63
N ASP A 59 9.52 -10.30 -11.07
CA ASP A 59 8.24 -10.40 -11.76
C ASP A 59 7.62 -9.01 -11.83
N GLU A 60 7.57 -8.44 -13.04
CA GLU A 60 7.05 -7.11 -13.32
C GLU A 60 5.59 -6.93 -12.88
N GLN A 61 4.80 -8.00 -12.73
CA GLN A 61 3.41 -7.91 -12.29
C GLN A 61 3.24 -7.88 -10.77
N SER A 62 4.32 -8.04 -10.00
CA SER A 62 4.25 -8.11 -8.54
C SER A 62 3.65 -6.85 -7.92
N HIS A 63 4.02 -5.68 -8.44
CA HIS A 63 3.53 -4.41 -7.91
C HIS A 63 2.01 -4.25 -8.08
N LEU A 64 1.38 -4.86 -9.10
CA LEU A 64 -0.05 -4.71 -9.38
C LEU A 64 -0.97 -5.23 -8.25
N GLN A 65 -0.42 -6.00 -7.31
CA GLN A 65 -1.13 -6.53 -6.14
C GLN A 65 -0.74 -5.80 -4.85
N ASP A 66 0.17 -4.82 -4.91
CA ASP A 66 0.58 -4.04 -3.75
C ASP A 66 -0.55 -3.14 -3.26
N SER A 67 -0.42 -2.72 -2.00
CA SER A 67 -1.31 -1.70 -1.44
C SER A 67 -1.25 -0.43 -2.27
N PHE A 68 -2.40 0.25 -2.37
CA PHE A 68 -2.62 1.52 -3.06
C PHE A 68 -2.67 1.48 -4.60
N GLU A 69 -2.24 0.41 -5.27
CA GLU A 69 -2.37 0.30 -6.75
C GLU A 69 -3.82 0.41 -7.23
N GLN A 70 -4.74 -0.21 -6.49
CA GLN A 70 -6.19 -0.10 -6.73
C GLN A 70 -6.88 0.79 -5.70
N GLY A 71 -6.13 1.67 -5.02
CA GLY A 71 -6.65 2.54 -3.98
C GLY A 71 -7.07 1.84 -2.68
N LEU A 72 -6.77 0.54 -2.52
CA LEU A 72 -7.08 -0.27 -1.33
C LEU A 72 -5.79 -0.90 -0.77
N PHE A 73 -5.84 -1.39 0.47
CA PHE A 73 -4.76 -2.21 1.00
C PHE A 73 -4.73 -3.59 0.34
N ASP A 74 -3.55 -4.21 0.36
CA ASP A 74 -3.40 -5.62 0.01
C ASP A 74 -4.02 -6.53 1.10
N CYS A 75 -4.25 -7.79 0.74
CA CYS A 75 -4.73 -8.84 1.62
C CYS A 75 -3.61 -9.41 2.53
N PRO A 76 -3.97 -10.11 3.62
CA PRO A 76 -3.00 -10.87 4.41
C PRO A 76 -2.36 -12.00 3.60
N HIS A 77 -1.05 -12.16 3.76
CA HIS A 77 -0.29 -13.23 3.13
C HIS A 77 0.09 -14.30 4.14
N TYR A 78 0.09 -15.54 3.65
CA TYR A 78 0.46 -16.72 4.42
C TYR A 78 1.51 -17.50 3.65
N SER A 79 2.49 -18.05 4.37
CA SER A 79 3.52 -18.92 3.84
C SER A 79 3.67 -20.13 4.75
N ARG A 80 4.51 -21.09 4.35
CA ARG A 80 4.80 -22.28 5.13
C ARG A 80 5.40 -21.89 6.49
N PRO A 81 5.11 -22.65 7.57
CA PRO A 81 4.29 -23.87 7.64
C PRO A 81 2.77 -23.61 7.63
N GLU A 82 1.97 -24.65 7.33
CA GLU A 82 0.49 -24.55 7.34
C GLU A 82 -0.09 -24.28 8.73
N ILE A 83 0.62 -24.68 9.79
CA ILE A 83 0.29 -24.38 11.18
C ILE A 83 1.53 -23.76 11.81
N LEU A 84 1.41 -22.50 12.23
CA LEU A 84 2.46 -21.80 12.96
C LEU A 84 2.26 -22.03 14.45
N ALA A 85 3.23 -22.69 15.10
CA ALA A 85 3.25 -22.83 16.55
C ALA A 85 3.72 -21.51 17.19
N THR A 86 2.90 -20.95 18.07
CA THR A 86 3.17 -19.73 18.85
C THR A 86 3.08 -20.04 20.35
N PRO A 87 3.64 -19.20 21.24
CA PRO A 87 3.46 -19.36 22.68
C PRO A 87 1.99 -19.40 23.12
N GLU A 88 1.10 -18.77 22.36
CA GLU A 88 -0.34 -18.69 22.62
C GLU A 88 -1.14 -19.88 22.03
N GLY A 89 -0.50 -20.75 21.25
CA GLY A 89 -1.11 -21.91 20.60
C GLY A 89 -0.77 -22.05 19.11
N GLU A 90 -1.54 -22.87 18.42
CA GLU A 90 -1.37 -23.13 16.99
C GLU A 90 -2.23 -22.20 16.14
N VAL A 91 -1.60 -21.53 15.15
CA VAL A 91 -2.28 -20.62 14.22
C VAL A 91 -2.27 -21.23 12.81
N PRO A 92 -3.41 -21.69 12.28
CA PRO A 92 -3.47 -22.31 10.96
C PRO A 92 -3.58 -21.27 9.83
N VAL A 93 -3.11 -21.63 8.65
CA VAL A 93 -3.41 -20.94 7.39
C VAL A 93 -4.91 -21.11 7.08
N PRO A 94 -5.63 -20.05 6.63
CA PRO A 94 -7.03 -20.15 6.25
C PRO A 94 -7.28 -21.30 5.25
N PRO A 95 -8.25 -22.20 5.51
CA PRO A 95 -8.47 -23.39 4.67
C PRO A 95 -8.72 -23.08 3.18
N VAL A 96 -9.33 -21.93 2.87
CA VAL A 96 -9.55 -21.49 1.49
C VAL A 96 -8.23 -21.33 0.71
N LEU A 97 -7.14 -20.92 1.37
CA LEU A 97 -5.82 -20.77 0.76
C LEU A 97 -5.14 -22.11 0.48
N LEU A 98 -5.55 -23.18 1.18
CA LEU A 98 -5.07 -24.55 0.99
C LEU A 98 -5.89 -25.33 -0.04
N SER A 99 -7.02 -24.78 -0.50
CA SER A 99 -7.99 -25.49 -1.34
C SER A 99 -7.59 -25.66 -2.81
N GLY A 100 -6.67 -24.83 -3.31
CA GLY A 100 -6.36 -24.75 -4.75
C GLY A 100 -7.48 -24.13 -5.62
N HIS A 101 -8.62 -23.74 -5.04
CA HIS A 101 -9.72 -23.12 -5.78
C HIS A 101 -9.44 -21.64 -6.05
N HIS A 102 -8.80 -21.34 -7.19
CA HIS A 102 -8.38 -19.98 -7.56
C HIS A 102 -9.48 -18.91 -7.45
N LYS A 103 -10.74 -19.24 -7.80
CA LYS A 103 -11.86 -18.29 -7.69
C LYS A 103 -12.20 -17.95 -6.24
N ASP A 104 -12.20 -18.94 -5.36
CA ASP A 104 -12.50 -18.73 -3.94
C ASP A 104 -11.35 -17.99 -3.23
N ILE A 105 -10.10 -18.30 -3.62
CA ILE A 105 -8.92 -17.58 -3.13
C ILE A 105 -8.97 -16.11 -3.57
N ALA A 106 -9.27 -15.82 -4.84
CA ALA A 106 -9.37 -14.45 -5.35
C ALA A 106 -10.48 -13.66 -4.64
N ARG A 107 -11.66 -14.28 -4.44
CA ARG A 107 -12.75 -13.69 -3.66
C ARG A 107 -12.30 -13.38 -2.24
N TRP A 108 -11.71 -14.37 -1.55
CA TRP A 108 -11.24 -14.21 -0.17
C TRP A 108 -10.21 -13.09 -0.05
N ARG A 109 -9.22 -13.01 -0.96
CA ARG A 109 -8.20 -11.94 -0.95
C ARG A 109 -8.85 -10.56 -1.11
N ARG A 110 -9.80 -10.41 -2.03
CA ARG A 110 -10.54 -9.16 -2.23
C ARG A 110 -11.34 -8.77 -0.98
N GLU A 111 -12.05 -9.73 -0.38
CA GLU A 111 -12.81 -9.52 0.86
C GLU A 111 -11.89 -9.09 2.02
N GLN A 112 -10.73 -9.73 2.20
CA GLN A 112 -9.77 -9.32 3.24
C GLN A 112 -9.18 -7.93 3.00
N SER A 113 -8.82 -7.61 1.76
CA SER A 113 -8.36 -6.27 1.35
C SER A 113 -9.41 -5.21 1.71
N LEU A 114 -10.68 -5.44 1.39
CA LEU A 114 -11.80 -4.55 1.73
C LEU A 114 -11.98 -4.41 3.23
N ALA A 115 -11.97 -5.52 3.97
CA ALA A 115 -12.15 -5.52 5.42
C ALA A 115 -11.02 -4.76 6.13
N LEU A 116 -9.76 -5.00 5.75
CA LEU A 116 -8.60 -4.29 6.27
C LEU A 116 -8.67 -2.80 5.97
N THR A 117 -9.00 -2.45 4.73
CA THR A 117 -9.08 -1.04 4.31
C THR A 117 -10.22 -0.34 5.04
N ALA A 118 -11.41 -0.94 5.13
CA ALA A 118 -12.55 -0.38 5.84
C ALA A 118 -12.25 -0.16 7.34
N GLY A 119 -11.54 -1.10 7.97
CA GLY A 119 -11.20 -1.01 9.40
C GLY A 119 -10.10 -0.02 9.74
N ARG A 120 -9.17 0.27 8.82
CA ARG A 120 -7.97 1.09 9.09
C ARG A 120 -7.92 2.42 8.34
N ARG A 121 -8.43 2.46 7.11
CA ARG A 121 -8.44 3.61 6.20
C ARG A 121 -9.79 3.69 5.45
N PRO A 122 -10.90 3.92 6.16
CA PRO A 122 -12.23 4.00 5.55
C PRO A 122 -12.34 5.12 4.49
N ASP A 123 -11.48 6.13 4.57
CA ASP A 123 -11.33 7.19 3.57
C ASP A 123 -10.90 6.63 2.20
N LEU A 124 -10.06 5.61 2.15
CA LEU A 124 -9.66 4.94 0.91
C LEU A 124 -10.81 4.15 0.28
N VAL A 125 -11.67 3.53 1.10
CA VAL A 125 -12.90 2.89 0.61
C VAL A 125 -13.85 3.93 0.01
N ALA A 126 -13.99 5.09 0.66
CA ALA A 126 -14.80 6.19 0.14
C ALA A 126 -14.25 6.73 -1.18
N ALA A 127 -12.93 6.88 -1.30
CA ALA A 127 -12.27 7.30 -2.52
C ALA A 127 -12.45 6.28 -3.65
N ALA A 128 -12.22 4.98 -3.39
CA ALA A 128 -12.42 3.90 -4.35
C ALA A 128 -13.89 3.83 -4.82
N ARG A 129 -14.84 4.06 -3.91
CA ARG A 129 -16.27 4.17 -4.25
C ARG A 129 -16.54 5.34 -5.18
N ALA A 130 -16.02 6.53 -4.87
CA ALA A 130 -16.19 7.73 -5.69
C ALA A 130 -15.56 7.57 -7.08
N ALA A 131 -14.45 6.84 -7.17
CA ALA A 131 -13.77 6.52 -8.43
C ALA A 131 -14.44 5.38 -9.22
N GLY A 132 -15.51 4.76 -8.71
CA GLY A 132 -16.20 3.65 -9.39
C GLY A 132 -15.40 2.35 -9.44
N GLN A 133 -14.44 2.16 -8.52
CA GLN A 133 -13.54 1.01 -8.47
C GLN A 133 -14.08 -0.16 -7.62
N LEU A 134 -15.26 0.00 -7.02
CA LEU A 134 -15.93 -1.03 -6.23
C LEU A 134 -17.01 -1.73 -7.05
N THR A 135 -16.98 -3.07 -7.05
CA THR A 135 -18.02 -3.88 -7.68
C THR A 135 -19.25 -4.00 -6.79
N LYS A 136 -20.37 -4.48 -7.36
CA LYS A 136 -21.58 -4.79 -6.56
C LYS A 136 -21.33 -5.82 -5.46
N ALA A 137 -20.40 -6.76 -5.69
CA ALA A 137 -20.03 -7.76 -4.70
C ALA A 137 -19.23 -7.12 -3.55
N ASP A 138 -18.30 -6.21 -3.86
CA ASP A 138 -17.53 -5.46 -2.87
C ASP A 138 -18.47 -4.65 -1.96
N GLU A 139 -19.42 -3.92 -2.55
CA GLU A 139 -20.37 -3.10 -1.78
C GLU A 139 -21.28 -3.95 -0.89
N LYS A 140 -21.72 -5.12 -1.39
CA LYS A 140 -22.50 -6.06 -0.58
C LYS A 140 -21.69 -6.58 0.61
N PHE A 141 -20.41 -6.91 0.39
CA PHE A 141 -19.52 -7.37 1.45
C PHE A 141 -19.26 -6.27 2.50
N LEU A 142 -18.93 -5.05 2.04
CA LEU A 142 -18.70 -3.89 2.91
C LEU A 142 -19.93 -3.54 3.76
N ALA A 143 -21.14 -3.60 3.17
CA ALA A 143 -22.38 -3.40 3.91
C ALA A 143 -22.57 -4.46 5.01
N GLY A 144 -22.22 -5.72 4.73
CA GLY A 144 -22.25 -6.81 5.71
C GLY A 144 -21.32 -6.60 6.90
N LEU A 145 -20.12 -6.05 6.67
CA LEU A 145 -19.18 -5.73 7.76
C LEU A 145 -19.74 -4.68 8.73
N ALA A 146 -20.39 -3.64 8.20
CA ALA A 146 -20.98 -2.59 9.02
C ALA A 146 -22.10 -3.12 9.94
N LEU A 147 -22.89 -4.09 9.45
CA LEU A 147 -23.91 -4.76 10.25
C LEU A 147 -23.29 -5.57 11.41
N SER A 148 -22.21 -6.33 11.14
CA SER A 148 -21.53 -7.12 12.17
C SER A 148 -20.80 -6.30 13.24
N ALA A 149 -20.46 -5.04 12.96
CA ALA A 149 -19.82 -4.15 13.92
C ALA A 149 -20.81 -3.48 14.89
N LEU A 150 -22.12 -3.62 14.65
CA LEU A 150 -23.20 -3.07 15.47
C LEU A 150 -23.83 -4.10 16.43
N GLU A 151 -23.42 -5.36 16.33
CA GLU A 151 -23.80 -6.48 17.23
C GLU A 151 -22.73 -6.70 18.30
#